data_AF-C2CKP4-F1
#
_entry.id   AF-C2CKP4-F1
#
_cell.length_a   1.000
_cell.length_b   1.000
_cell.length_c   1.000
_cell.angle_alpha   90.00
_cell.angle_beta   90.00
_cell.angle_gamma   90.00
#
_symmetry.space_group_name_H-M   'P 1'
#
loop_
_entity.id
_entity.type
_entity.pdbx_description
1 polymer ?
#
loop_
_entity_poly.entity_id
_entity_poly.type
_entity_poly.pdbx_seq_one_letter_code
_entity_poly.pdbx_strand_id
1 'polypeptide(L)'
;IQISLDLINYKMNTYVDKNLIDSFQYTYDPLDASDLKELVQIKTSIGFWDFSELVSVNEEKLREVMGLEIDDDGNFYDPLSKDMDLDGIIDRNDADFRDSKVQEIGDFEMKEKTSIMDKLKGYRENLAVNNNIKEINNSEPCGR
;
A
#
# COMPACT_ATOMS: atom_id res chain seq x y z
N ILE A 1 -18.46 16.99 -1.59
CA ILE A 1 -18.09 18.11 -0.72
C ILE A 1 -19.20 19.17 -0.79
N GLN A 2 -19.56 19.79 0.33
CA GLN A 2 -20.52 20.89 0.39
C GLN A 2 -19.99 21.99 1.30
N ILE A 3 -20.13 23.24 0.87
CA ILE A 3 -19.80 24.43 1.66
C ILE A 3 -21.11 25.15 2.02
N SER A 4 -21.24 25.56 3.27
CA SER A 4 -22.38 26.34 3.76
C SER A 4 -21.90 27.61 4.44
N LEU A 5 -22.48 28.75 4.04
CA LEU A 5 -22.23 30.05 4.64
C LEU A 5 -23.45 30.50 5.44
N ASP A 6 -23.30 30.58 6.76
CA ASP A 6 -24.31 31.08 7.68
C ASP A 6 -24.05 32.56 7.97
N LEU A 7 -24.85 33.43 7.36
CA LEU A 7 -24.76 34.89 7.54
C LEU A 7 -25.39 35.39 8.84
N ILE A 8 -26.11 34.56 9.57
CA ILE A 8 -26.74 34.91 10.86
C ILE A 8 -25.73 34.65 11.98
N ASN A 9 -25.10 33.48 11.96
CA ASN A 9 -24.09 33.10 12.96
C ASN A 9 -22.65 33.42 12.52
N TYR A 10 -22.47 33.99 11.33
CA TYR A 10 -21.19 34.36 10.74
C TYR A 10 -20.20 33.18 10.68
N LYS A 11 -20.69 32.02 10.23
CA LYS A 11 -19.89 30.80 10.11
C LYS A 11 -19.80 30.30 8.69
N MET A 12 -18.68 29.68 8.37
CA MET A 12 -18.47 28.93 7.16
C MET A 12 -18.17 27.48 7.52
N ASN A 13 -19.02 26.58 7.04
CA ASN A 13 -18.94 25.16 7.36
C ASN A 13 -18.61 24.36 6.10
N THR A 14 -17.72 23.39 6.25
CA THR A 14 -17.34 22.43 5.22
C THR A 14 -17.82 21.05 5.60
N TYR A 15 -18.50 20.39 4.66
CA TYR A 15 -19.06 19.06 4.84
C TYR A 15 -18.56 18.08 3.77
N VAL A 16 -18.30 16.85 4.19
CA VAL A 16 -18.04 15.69 3.32
C VAL A 16 -19.05 14.62 3.66
N ASP A 17 -19.82 14.17 2.67
CA ASP A 17 -20.90 13.18 2.84
C ASP A 17 -21.84 13.45 4.02
N LYS A 18 -22.19 14.73 4.21
CA LYS A 18 -23.05 15.29 5.28
C LYS A 18 -22.40 15.34 6.68
N ASN A 19 -21.17 14.85 6.85
CA ASN A 19 -20.40 15.02 8.08
C ASN A 19 -19.76 16.41 8.10
N LEU A 20 -19.87 17.11 9.23
CA LEU A 20 -19.20 18.40 9.43
C LEU A 20 -17.70 18.14 9.61
N ILE A 21 -16.88 18.65 8.70
CA ILE A 21 -15.43 18.51 8.73
C ILE A 21 -14.79 19.74 9.35
N ASP A 22 -15.19 20.93 8.90
CA ASP A 22 -14.65 22.18 9.41
C ASP A 22 -15.76 23.24 9.61
N SER A 23 -15.55 24.11 10.60
CA SER A 23 -16.38 25.26 10.93
C SER A 23 -15.48 26.45 11.26
N PHE A 24 -15.36 27.38 10.31
CA PHE A 24 -14.70 28.66 10.52
C PHE A 24 -15.70 29.70 11.03
N GLN A 25 -15.31 30.47 12.05
CA GLN A 25 -16.12 31.54 12.64
C GLN A 25 -15.48 32.89 12.32
N TYR A 26 -16.26 33.79 11.73
CA TYR A 26 -15.89 35.19 11.60
C TYR A 26 -16.30 35.92 12.88
N THR A 27 -15.38 36.68 13.46
CA THR A 27 -15.57 37.42 14.72
C THR A 27 -15.12 38.85 14.55
N TYR A 28 -15.90 39.79 15.09
CA TYR A 28 -15.51 41.20 15.15
C TYR A 28 -15.04 41.57 16.57
N ASP A 29 -13.82 42.10 16.67
CA ASP A 29 -13.26 42.71 17.87
C ASP A 29 -13.37 44.25 17.80
N PRO A 30 -14.23 44.88 18.63
CA PRO A 30 -14.37 46.33 18.63
C PRO A 30 -13.15 47.08 19.20
N LEU A 31 -12.20 46.40 19.84
CA LEU A 31 -10.97 47.00 20.36
C LEU A 31 -9.85 47.05 19.30
N ASP A 32 -9.97 46.25 18.24
CA ASP A 32 -9.05 46.28 17.11
C ASP A 32 -9.61 47.20 16.01
N ALA A 33 -8.98 48.36 15.86
CA ALA A 33 -9.37 49.36 14.85
C ALA A 33 -9.14 48.88 13.40
N SER A 34 -8.32 47.85 13.19
CA SER A 34 -8.12 47.21 11.89
C SER A 34 -9.16 46.14 11.57
N ASP A 35 -9.92 45.70 12.58
CA ASP A 35 -10.90 44.64 12.41
C ASP A 35 -12.19 45.16 11.77
N LEU A 36 -12.74 44.34 10.88
CA LEU A 36 -13.94 44.64 10.12
C LEU A 36 -15.12 43.90 10.74
N LYS A 37 -16.33 44.43 10.60
CA LYS A 37 -17.52 43.67 11.00
C LYS A 37 -17.60 42.35 10.24
N GLU A 38 -18.21 41.34 10.85
CA GLU A 38 -18.20 39.95 10.39
C GLU A 38 -18.68 39.81 8.93
N LEU A 39 -19.77 40.49 8.53
CA LEU A 39 -20.26 40.47 7.16
C LEU A 39 -19.29 41.08 6.15
N VAL A 40 -18.52 42.08 6.56
CA VAL A 40 -17.50 42.71 5.72
C VAL A 40 -16.30 41.78 5.58
N GLN A 41 -15.87 41.12 6.68
CA GLN A 41 -14.85 40.08 6.63
C GLN A 41 -15.25 38.95 5.67
N ILE A 42 -16.47 38.40 5.79
CA ILE A 42 -17.00 37.34 4.91
C ILE A 42 -16.94 37.75 3.44
N LYS A 43 -17.46 38.94 3.12
CA LYS A 43 -17.44 39.46 1.75
C LYS A 43 -16.01 39.55 1.20
N THR A 44 -15.09 39.96 2.07
CA THR A 44 -13.68 40.18 1.71
C THR A 44 -12.96 38.84 1.53
N SER A 45 -13.10 37.89 2.46
CA SER A 45 -12.47 36.57 2.38
C SER A 45 -12.93 35.79 1.16
N ILE A 46 -14.24 35.74 0.90
CA ILE A 46 -14.78 35.03 -0.27
C ILE A 46 -14.32 35.69 -1.58
N GLY A 47 -14.16 37.01 -1.59
CA GLY A 47 -13.66 37.73 -2.75
C GLY A 47 -12.16 37.50 -3.04
N PHE A 48 -11.40 37.02 -2.07
CA PHE A 48 -9.97 36.71 -2.22
C PHE A 48 -9.69 35.26 -2.61
N TRP A 49 -10.60 34.34 -2.33
CA TRP A 49 -10.38 32.92 -2.60
C TRP A 49 -10.59 32.56 -4.06
N ASP A 50 -9.77 31.63 -4.53
CA ASP A 50 -10.07 30.90 -5.75
C ASP A 50 -11.06 29.74 -5.49
N PHE A 51 -11.56 29.14 -6.57
CA PHE A 51 -12.50 28.02 -6.43
C PHE A 51 -11.86 26.81 -5.73
N SER A 52 -10.58 26.56 -5.96
CA SER A 52 -9.84 25.41 -5.40
C SER A 52 -9.69 25.53 -3.89
N GLU A 53 -9.36 26.71 -3.39
CA GLU A 53 -9.30 27.06 -1.96
C GLU A 53 -10.68 26.91 -1.32
N LEU A 54 -11.72 27.38 -2.01
CA LEU A 54 -13.10 27.33 -1.50
C LEU A 54 -13.62 25.90 -1.34
N VAL A 55 -13.25 24.98 -2.23
CA VAL A 55 -13.68 23.57 -2.18
C VAL A 55 -12.64 22.64 -1.54
N SER A 56 -11.52 23.18 -1.05
CA SER A 56 -10.51 22.42 -0.34
C SER A 56 -11.07 21.86 0.98
N VAL A 57 -10.57 20.69 1.36
CA VAL A 57 -10.92 20.04 2.62
C VAL A 57 -9.67 19.99 3.48
N ASN A 58 -9.80 20.38 4.75
CA ASN A 58 -8.72 20.29 5.72
C ASN A 58 -8.43 18.80 5.99
N GLU A 59 -7.25 18.33 5.59
CA GLU A 59 -6.81 16.94 5.69
C GLU A 59 -6.77 16.44 7.15
N GLU A 60 -6.26 17.26 8.07
CA GLU A 60 -6.17 16.92 9.49
C GLU A 60 -7.57 16.66 10.08
N LYS A 61 -8.51 17.58 9.83
CA LYS A 61 -9.89 17.45 10.29
C LYS A 61 -10.64 16.32 9.59
N LEU A 62 -10.36 16.08 8.30
CA LEU A 62 -10.93 14.95 7.58
C LEU A 62 -10.52 13.62 8.22
N ARG A 63 -9.23 13.46 8.55
CA ARG A 63 -8.72 12.28 9.23
C ARG A 63 -9.29 12.12 10.63
N GLU A 64 -9.43 13.20 11.39
CA GLU A 64 -10.02 13.17 12.74
C GLU A 64 -11.50 12.78 12.73
N VAL A 65 -12.27 13.31 11.78
CA VAL A 65 -13.74 13.12 11.75
C VAL A 65 -14.12 11.82 11.03
N MET A 66 -13.45 11.50 9.94
CA MET A 66 -13.82 10.39 9.05
C MET A 66 -12.77 9.28 8.96
N GLY A 67 -11.54 9.49 9.46
CA GLY A 67 -10.45 8.53 9.29
C GLY A 67 -9.95 8.42 7.86
N LEU A 68 -10.26 9.38 6.99
CA LEU A 68 -9.86 9.39 5.59
C LEU A 68 -8.67 10.33 5.37
N GLU A 69 -7.85 9.99 4.38
CA GLU A 69 -6.74 10.81 3.89
C GLU A 69 -6.99 11.24 2.43
N ILE A 70 -6.26 12.25 1.97
CA ILE A 70 -6.36 12.80 0.62
C ILE A 70 -5.09 12.42 -0.15
N ASP A 71 -5.23 11.82 -1.33
CA ASP A 71 -4.07 11.46 -2.17
C ASP A 71 -3.59 12.66 -3.01
N ASP A 72 -2.47 12.49 -3.72
CA ASP A 72 -1.90 13.53 -4.60
C ASP A 72 -2.87 13.96 -5.73
N ASP A 73 -3.85 13.12 -6.06
CA ASP A 73 -4.89 13.39 -7.07
C ASP A 73 -6.13 14.07 -6.47
N GLY A 74 -6.19 14.25 -5.14
CA GLY A 74 -7.30 14.87 -4.42
C GLY A 74 -8.46 13.93 -4.08
N ASN A 75 -8.29 12.61 -4.22
CA ASN A 75 -9.31 11.62 -3.86
C ASN A 75 -9.25 11.29 -2.37
N PHE A 76 -10.42 11.00 -1.79
CA PHE A 76 -10.50 10.51 -0.42
C PHE A 76 -10.32 9.00 -0.38
N TYR A 77 -9.44 8.52 0.49
CA TYR A 77 -9.22 7.10 0.70
C TYR A 77 -9.10 6.78 2.19
N ASP A 78 -9.45 5.55 2.56
CA ASP A 78 -9.23 5.03 3.90
C ASP A 78 -7.81 4.39 3.92
N PRO A 79 -6.87 4.94 4.71
CA PRO A 79 -5.51 4.41 4.80
C PRO A 79 -5.47 2.99 5.37
N LEU A 80 -6.49 2.54 6.09
CA LEU A 80 -6.60 1.18 6.64
C LEU A 80 -7.47 0.27 5.77
N SER A 81 -7.95 0.72 4.61
CA SER A 81 -8.78 -0.11 3.73
C SER A 81 -8.12 -1.39 3.23
N LYS A 82 -6.79 -1.44 3.28
CA LYS A 82 -5.97 -2.60 2.89
C LYS A 82 -5.41 -3.38 4.08
N ASP A 83 -5.60 -2.89 5.30
CA ASP A 83 -5.17 -3.55 6.54
C ASP A 83 -6.18 -4.66 6.89
N MET A 84 -5.83 -5.91 6.58
CA MET A 84 -6.72 -7.07 6.75
C MET A 84 -6.61 -7.66 8.15
N ASP A 85 -5.47 -7.53 8.82
CA ASP A 85 -5.28 -8.05 10.18
C ASP A 85 -5.54 -7.02 11.29
N LEU A 86 -5.82 -5.77 10.90
CA LEU A 86 -6.22 -4.63 11.73
C LEU A 86 -5.16 -4.22 12.76
N ASP A 87 -3.89 -4.40 12.43
CA ASP A 87 -2.77 -3.97 13.28
C ASP A 87 -2.36 -2.49 13.06
N GLY A 88 -3.00 -1.82 12.09
CA GLY A 88 -2.78 -0.43 11.73
C GLY A 88 -1.58 -0.20 10.81
N ILE A 89 -0.91 -1.27 10.34
CA ILE A 89 0.30 -1.23 9.53
C ILE A 89 0.04 -2.01 8.25
N ILE A 90 0.04 -1.32 7.10
CA ILE A 90 -0.04 -2.04 5.82
C ILE A 90 1.22 -2.90 5.63
N ASP A 91 1.09 -4.21 5.76
CA ASP A 91 2.22 -5.15 5.73
C ASP A 91 1.93 -6.46 4.96
N ARG A 92 2.80 -7.47 5.13
CA ARG A 92 2.66 -8.76 4.41
C ARG A 92 1.52 -9.63 4.93
N ASN A 93 1.08 -9.40 6.15
CA ASN A 93 0.02 -10.12 6.82
C ASN A 93 -1.35 -9.68 6.28
N ASP A 94 -1.41 -8.52 5.62
CA ASP A 94 -2.58 -8.03 4.89
C ASP A 94 -2.84 -8.73 3.56
N ALA A 95 -1.84 -9.43 3.03
CA ALA A 95 -1.99 -10.10 1.76
C ALA A 95 -3.01 -11.24 1.88
N ASP A 96 -4.12 -11.14 1.16
CA ASP A 96 -4.97 -12.30 0.92
C ASP A 96 -4.12 -13.34 0.17
N PHE A 97 -3.94 -14.53 0.75
CA PHE A 97 -3.25 -15.65 0.09
C PHE A 97 -3.84 -15.97 -1.29
N ARG A 98 -5.05 -15.49 -1.59
CA ARG A 98 -5.73 -15.61 -2.90
C ARG A 98 -5.28 -14.59 -3.96
N ASP A 99 -4.67 -13.47 -3.58
CA ASP A 99 -4.20 -12.42 -4.51
C ASP A 99 -2.75 -12.64 -4.98
N SER A 100 -2.09 -13.67 -4.41
CA SER A 100 -1.07 -14.36 -5.18
C SER A 100 -1.76 -14.91 -6.43
N LYS A 101 -1.56 -14.24 -7.57
CA LYS A 101 -1.46 -14.94 -8.86
C LYS A 101 -0.36 -15.99 -8.68
N VAL A 102 -0.72 -17.10 -8.04
CA VAL A 102 -0.04 -18.36 -8.20
C VAL A 102 -0.17 -18.56 -9.69
N GLN A 103 0.89 -18.17 -10.40
CA GLN A 103 1.13 -18.61 -11.74
C GLN A 103 0.93 -20.11 -11.63
N GLU A 104 -0.19 -20.58 -12.18
CA GLU A 104 -0.59 -21.96 -12.14
C GLU A 104 0.68 -22.72 -12.53
N ILE A 105 1.24 -23.49 -11.59
CA ILE A 105 2.43 -24.32 -11.80
C ILE A 105 1.98 -25.51 -12.68
N GLY A 106 1.26 -25.21 -13.76
CA GLY A 106 0.71 -26.09 -14.77
C GLY A 106 1.35 -25.86 -16.13
N ASP A 107 2.07 -24.74 -16.32
CA ASP A 107 2.89 -24.48 -17.52
C ASP A 107 4.38 -24.82 -17.34
N PHE A 108 4.70 -25.70 -16.38
CA PHE A 108 5.90 -26.50 -16.56
C PHE A 108 5.54 -27.54 -17.61
N GLU A 109 6.09 -27.39 -18.83
CA GLU A 109 6.24 -28.49 -19.77
C GLU A 109 6.50 -29.77 -18.96
N MET A 110 5.58 -30.72 -19.00
CA MET A 110 5.78 -32.04 -18.41
C MET A 110 6.95 -32.70 -19.16
N LYS A 111 8.18 -32.33 -18.80
CA LYS A 111 9.34 -33.17 -19.07
C LYS A 111 9.07 -34.42 -18.26
N GLU A 112 8.73 -35.50 -18.96
CA GLU A 112 8.67 -36.85 -18.41
C GLU A 112 9.88 -37.02 -17.48
N LYS A 113 9.63 -37.06 -16.18
CA LYS A 113 10.68 -37.28 -15.21
C LYS A 113 11.11 -38.73 -15.41
N THR A 114 12.33 -38.92 -15.91
CA THR A 114 12.95 -40.24 -16.01
C THR A 114 12.83 -40.97 -14.67
N SER A 115 12.32 -42.20 -14.72
CA SER A 115 12.01 -42.98 -13.52
C SER A 115 13.24 -43.07 -12.63
N ILE A 116 13.04 -42.92 -11.32
CA ILE A 116 14.10 -43.14 -10.32
C ILE A 116 14.70 -44.55 -10.50
N MET A 117 13.89 -45.50 -10.99
CA MET A 117 14.33 -46.87 -11.28
C MET A 117 15.33 -46.94 -12.44
N ASP A 118 15.16 -46.14 -13.49
CA ASP A 118 16.10 -46.12 -14.62
C ASP A 118 17.45 -45.55 -14.20
N LYS A 119 17.44 -44.51 -13.35
CA LYS A 119 18.66 -43.94 -12.75
C LYS A 119 19.39 -44.96 -11.87
N LEU A 120 18.66 -45.67 -11.01
CA LEU A 120 19.22 -46.72 -10.15
C LEU A 120 19.83 -47.88 -10.96
N LYS A 121 19.21 -48.25 -12.08
CA LYS A 121 19.76 -49.27 -12.99
C LYS A 121 21.08 -48.82 -13.60
N GLY A 122 21.15 -47.58 -14.11
CA GLY A 122 22.38 -46.99 -14.64
C GLY A 122 23.53 -46.93 -13.62
N TYR A 123 23.25 -46.59 -12.36
CA TYR A 123 24.27 -46.64 -11.31
C TYR A 123 24.79 -48.05 -11.05
N ARG A 124 23.90 -49.06 -11.07
CA ARG A 124 24.27 -50.46 -10.87
C ARG A 124 25.14 -50.98 -12.03
N GLU A 125 24.82 -50.60 -13.26
CA GLU A 125 25.59 -50.96 -14.46
C GLU A 125 26.99 -50.33 -14.46
N ASN A 126 27.11 -49.05 -14.07
CA ASN A 126 28.42 -48.39 -13.95
C ASN A 126 29.32 -48.99 -12.88
N LEU A 127 28.75 -49.48 -11.77
CA LEU A 127 29.49 -50.21 -10.73
C LEU A 127 30.02 -51.55 -11.23
N ALA A 128 29.28 -52.24 -12.10
CA ALA A 128 29.72 -53.51 -12.68
C ALA A 128 30.88 -53.34 -13.68
N VAL A 129 30.91 -52.24 -14.43
CA VAL A 129 31.98 -51.93 -15.39
C VAL A 129 33.31 -51.60 -14.70
N ASN A 130 33.26 -50.97 -13.52
CA ASN A 130 34.46 -50.51 -12.80
C ASN A 130 35.25 -51.60 -12.06
N ASN A 131 34.70 -52.81 -11.92
CA ASN A 131 35.35 -53.91 -11.17
C ASN A 131 36.20 -54.86 -12.04
N ASN A 132 36.35 -54.58 -13.34
CA ASN A 132 37.06 -55.47 -14.29
C ASN A 132 38.48 -55.02 -14.67
N ILE A 133 39.15 -54.17 -13.89
CA ILE A 133 40.53 -53.74 -14.22
C ILE A 133 41.47 -53.90 -13.01
N LYS A 134 42.22 -55.02 -13.01
CA LYS A 134 43.69 -55.18 -12.88
C LYS A 134 44.10 -56.39 -12.03
N GLU A 135 44.18 -57.57 -12.67
CA GLU A 135 45.26 -58.52 -12.39
C GLU A 135 46.38 -58.26 -13.39
N ILE A 136 47.51 -57.69 -12.97
CA ILE A 136 48.81 -57.90 -13.65
C ILE A 136 49.93 -57.99 -12.59
N ASN A 137 50.20 -59.24 -12.24
CA ASN A 137 51.44 -59.91 -11.84
C ASN A 137 52.76 -59.12 -11.69
N ASN A 138 53.35 -59.24 -10.49
CA ASN A 138 54.73 -59.57 -10.10
C ASN A 138 55.90 -59.35 -11.07
N SER A 139 56.90 -58.56 -10.65
CA SER A 139 58.28 -59.03 -10.32
C SER A 139 59.25 -57.85 -10.04
N GLU A 140 59.53 -57.60 -8.75
CA GLU A 140 60.86 -57.56 -8.08
C GLU A 140 62.15 -57.01 -8.77
N PRO A 141 63.22 -56.63 -8.03
CA PRO A 141 63.36 -55.45 -7.15
C PRO A 141 64.77 -54.79 -7.28
N CYS A 142 65.20 -54.07 -6.23
CA CYS A 142 66.59 -53.68 -5.89
C CYS A 142 67.04 -52.33 -6.50
N GLY A 143 67.23 -51.27 -5.70
CA GLY A 143 68.41 -51.07 -4.82
C GLY A 143 69.43 -50.24 -5.62
N ARG A 144 69.96 -49.10 -5.15
CA ARG A 144 70.58 -48.79 -3.86
C ARG A 144 70.71 -47.27 -3.72
#